data_AF-A0A7W7ILZ5-F1
#
_entry.id   AF-A0A7W7ILZ5-F1
#
_cell.length_a   1.000
_cell.length_b   1.000
_cell.length_c   1.000
_cell.angle_alpha   90.00
_cell.angle_beta   90.00
_cell.angle_gamma   90.00
#
_symmetry.space_group_name_H-M   'P 1'
#
loop_
_entity.id
_entity.type
_entity.pdbx_description
1 polymer ?
#
loop_
_entity_poly.entity_id
_entity_poly.type
_entity_poly.pdbx_seq_one_letter_code
_entity_poly.pdbx_strand_id
1 'polypeptide(L)'
;MAGKRKLIIQSVIGCGLVMLAAFIMGGVLAYLEVKGQDVTSSAGALWAVGGFAAVTMLISLWVGFKWMSSIDEAAQEAHKWAWYWGGSGGMAVGGVLVIMASLPQAAAIHIPAWYSERSDPAAYAATGAFAMLTLMLIGYGVAWAWWWLGRR
;
A
#
# COMPACT_ATOMS: atom_id res chain seq x y z
N MET A 1 27.55 -15.12 -4.05
CA MET A 1 26.48 -15.46 -5.02
C MET A 1 25.32 -16.25 -4.40
N ALA A 2 25.57 -17.32 -3.62
CA ALA A 2 24.51 -18.16 -3.04
C ALA A 2 23.51 -17.44 -2.10
N GLY A 3 23.98 -16.47 -1.29
CA GLY A 3 23.13 -15.72 -0.35
C GLY A 3 22.10 -14.80 -1.03
N LYS A 4 22.50 -14.06 -2.07
CA LYS A 4 21.60 -13.12 -2.80
C LYS A 4 20.46 -13.86 -3.51
N ARG A 5 20.77 -14.99 -4.16
CA ARG A 5 19.76 -15.84 -4.82
C ARG A 5 18.74 -16.39 -3.82
N LYS A 6 19.19 -16.83 -2.65
CA LYS A 6 18.31 -17.33 -1.58
C LYS A 6 17.35 -16.24 -1.09
N LEU A 7 17.84 -15.01 -0.88
CA LEU A 7 17.03 -13.88 -0.46
C LEU A 7 15.93 -13.53 -1.48
N ILE A 8 16.28 -13.44 -2.77
CA ILE A 8 15.32 -13.17 -3.85
C ILE A 8 14.23 -14.23 -3.90
N ILE A 9 14.61 -15.51 -3.85
CA ILE A 9 13.66 -16.63 -3.84
C ILE A 9 12.73 -16.53 -2.63
N GLN A 10 13.26 -16.22 -1.44
CA GLN A 10 12.47 -16.04 -0.22
C GLN A 10 11.50 -14.87 -0.32
N SER A 11 11.90 -13.74 -0.93
CA SER A 11 11.03 -12.59 -1.16
C SER A 11 9.89 -12.93 -2.13
N VAL A 12 10.18 -13.63 -3.23
CA VAL A 12 9.17 -14.07 -4.21
C VAL A 12 8.19 -15.06 -3.59
N ILE A 13 8.70 -16.07 -2.86
CA ILE A 13 7.85 -17.02 -2.12
C ILE A 13 7.00 -16.29 -1.09
N GLY A 14 7.58 -15.37 -0.33
CA GLY A 14 6.86 -14.58 0.68
C GLY A 14 5.72 -13.77 0.05
N CYS A 15 5.97 -13.09 -1.06
CA CYS A 15 4.94 -12.38 -1.82
C CYS A 15 3.83 -13.32 -2.30
N GLY A 16 4.21 -14.47 -2.90
CA GLY A 16 3.26 -15.48 -3.35
C GLY A 16 2.41 -16.06 -2.22
N LEU A 17 2.99 -16.29 -1.04
CA LEU A 17 2.25 -16.77 0.14
C LEU A 17 1.26 -15.73 0.67
N VAL A 18 1.62 -14.45 0.68
CA VAL A 18 0.70 -13.37 1.07
C VAL A 18 -0.47 -13.28 0.08
N MET A 19 -0.19 -13.34 -1.22
CA MET A 19 -1.23 -13.35 -2.26
C MET A 19 -2.15 -14.57 -2.13
N LEU A 20 -1.58 -15.75 -1.91
CA LEU A 20 -2.34 -16.98 -1.70
C LEU A 20 -3.21 -16.90 -0.44
N ALA A 21 -2.67 -16.40 0.67
CA ALA A 21 -3.43 -16.23 1.91
C ALA A 21 -4.58 -15.24 1.75
N ALA A 22 -4.36 -14.13 1.04
CA ALA A 22 -5.41 -13.16 0.73
C ALA A 22 -6.50 -13.77 -0.17
N PHE A 23 -6.10 -14.54 -1.18
CA PHE A 23 -7.03 -15.28 -2.04
C PHE A 23 -7.87 -16.29 -1.27
N ILE A 24 -7.23 -17.10 -0.40
CA ILE A 24 -7.93 -18.07 0.45
C ILE A 24 -8.91 -17.36 1.39
N MET A 25 -8.48 -16.27 2.05
CA MET A 25 -9.35 -15.49 2.93
C MET A 25 -10.57 -14.95 2.16
N GLY A 26 -10.35 -14.34 1.00
CA GLY A 26 -11.44 -13.84 0.15
C GLY A 26 -12.39 -14.96 -0.29
N GLY A 27 -11.86 -16.12 -0.68
CA GLY A 27 -12.66 -17.29 -1.06
C GLY A 27 -13.48 -17.86 0.10
N VAL A 28 -12.92 -17.93 1.31
CA VAL A 28 -13.64 -18.37 2.51
C VAL A 28 -14.78 -17.42 2.84
N LEU A 29 -14.53 -16.10 2.84
CA LEU A 29 -15.56 -15.10 3.11
C LEU A 29 -16.69 -15.16 2.07
N ALA A 30 -16.36 -15.28 0.79
CA ALA A 30 -17.35 -15.44 -0.28
C ALA A 30 -18.16 -16.72 -0.14
N TYR A 31 -17.53 -17.85 0.21
CA TYR A 31 -18.22 -19.11 0.44
C TYR A 31 -19.19 -19.05 1.62
N LEU A 32 -18.79 -18.41 2.73
CA LEU A 32 -19.64 -18.24 3.91
C LEU A 32 -20.87 -17.37 3.60
N GLU A 33 -20.69 -16.29 2.83
CA GLU A 33 -21.79 -15.44 2.36
C GLU A 33 -22.81 -16.25 1.55
N VAL A 34 -22.36 -17.06 0.60
CA VAL A 34 -23.23 -17.95 -0.21
C VAL A 34 -23.97 -18.98 0.65
N LYS A 35 -23.43 -19.34 1.83
CA LYS A 35 -24.10 -20.22 2.80
C LYS A 35 -25.09 -19.50 3.72
N GLY A 36 -25.33 -18.21 3.50
CA GLY A 36 -26.30 -17.42 4.25
C GLY A 36 -25.78 -16.89 5.58
N GLN A 37 -24.45 -16.93 5.81
CA GLN A 37 -23.84 -16.17 6.90
C GLN A 37 -23.73 -14.71 6.44
N ASP A 38 -24.15 -13.75 7.26
CA ASP A 38 -23.94 -12.32 6.96
C ASP A 38 -22.46 -11.97 7.19
N VAL A 39 -21.65 -12.09 6.16
CA VAL A 39 -20.23 -11.73 6.16
C VAL A 39 -20.08 -10.28 5.72
N THR A 40 -20.86 -9.86 4.72
CA THR A 40 -20.73 -8.51 4.12
C THR A 40 -20.97 -7.38 5.12
N SER A 41 -21.92 -7.54 6.04
CA SER A 41 -22.29 -6.49 7.01
C SER A 41 -21.82 -6.78 8.43
N SER A 42 -21.19 -7.92 8.70
CA SER A 42 -20.83 -8.29 10.07
C SER A 42 -19.55 -7.63 10.56
N ALA A 43 -19.63 -7.16 11.81
CA ALA A 43 -18.45 -6.71 12.55
C ALA A 43 -17.39 -7.83 12.68
N GLY A 44 -17.82 -9.10 12.73
CA GLY A 44 -16.91 -10.25 12.77
C GLY A 44 -16.01 -10.33 11.54
N ALA A 45 -16.58 -10.17 10.34
CA ALA A 45 -15.81 -10.16 9.10
C ALA A 45 -14.86 -8.96 9.02
N LEU A 46 -15.31 -7.78 9.46
CA LEU A 46 -14.46 -6.58 9.53
C LEU A 46 -13.20 -6.81 10.38
N TRP A 47 -13.35 -7.36 11.59
CA TRP A 47 -12.22 -7.64 12.47
C TRP A 47 -11.34 -8.79 11.96
N ALA A 48 -11.91 -9.81 11.32
CA ALA A 48 -11.15 -10.89 10.71
C ALA A 48 -10.26 -10.37 9.56
N VAL A 49 -10.82 -9.58 8.63
CA VAL A 49 -10.08 -8.97 7.53
C VAL A 49 -9.06 -7.95 8.06
N GLY A 50 -9.45 -7.12 9.03
CA GLY A 50 -8.55 -6.16 9.67
C GLY A 50 -7.36 -6.83 10.36
N GLY A 51 -7.60 -7.91 11.10
CA GLY A 51 -6.55 -8.71 11.74
C GLY A 51 -5.61 -9.36 10.73
N PHE A 52 -6.16 -9.94 9.66
CA PHE A 52 -5.37 -10.49 8.55
C PHE A 52 -4.50 -9.42 7.87
N ALA A 53 -5.07 -8.26 7.57
CA ALA A 53 -4.36 -7.13 6.99
C ALA A 53 -3.23 -6.64 7.92
N ALA A 54 -3.48 -6.53 9.23
CA ALA A 54 -2.47 -6.12 10.20
C ALA A 54 -1.30 -7.11 10.25
N VAL A 55 -1.58 -8.41 10.30
CA VAL A 55 -0.53 -9.45 10.31
C VAL A 55 0.30 -9.43 9.03
N THR A 56 -0.34 -9.31 7.86
CA THR A 56 0.38 -9.23 6.58
C THR A 56 1.24 -7.97 6.47
N MET A 57 0.79 -6.83 7.00
CA MET A 57 1.60 -5.61 7.07
C MET A 57 2.81 -5.78 8.00
N LEU A 58 2.63 -6.40 9.19
CA LEU A 58 3.74 -6.68 10.10
C LEU A 58 4.81 -7.59 9.48
N ILE A 59 4.38 -8.64 8.77
CA ILE A 59 5.28 -9.52 8.03
C ILE A 59 6.02 -8.73 6.95
N SER A 60 5.31 -7.88 6.20
CA SER A 60 5.89 -7.06 5.12
C SER A 60 6.96 -6.10 5.66
N LEU A 61 6.70 -5.45 6.80
CA LEU A 61 7.69 -4.61 7.49
C LEU A 61 8.92 -5.40 7.91
N TRP A 62 8.73 -6.58 8.52
CA TRP A 62 9.84 -7.44 8.95
C TRP A 62 10.70 -7.91 7.77
N VAL A 63 10.07 -8.33 6.67
CA VAL A 63 10.78 -8.72 5.44
C VAL A 63 11.51 -7.52 4.85
N GLY A 64 10.86 -6.35 4.77
CA GLY A 64 11.45 -5.11 4.29
C GLY A 64 12.68 -4.70 5.09
N PHE A 65 12.61 -4.79 6.42
CA PHE A 65 13.75 -4.54 7.32
C PHE A 65 14.91 -5.50 7.03
N LYS A 66 14.65 -6.80 6.94
CA LYS A 66 15.69 -7.79 6.60
C LYS A 66 16.31 -7.53 5.24
N TRP A 67 15.49 -7.19 4.26
CA TRP A 67 15.95 -6.88 2.91
C TRP A 67 16.85 -5.63 2.91
N MET A 68 16.41 -4.55 3.54
CA MET A 68 17.17 -3.30 3.67
C MET A 68 18.52 -3.53 4.36
N SER A 69 18.57 -4.39 5.37
CA SER A 69 19.83 -4.74 6.05
C SER A 69 20.80 -5.60 5.20
N SER A 70 20.32 -6.15 4.09
CA SER A 70 21.08 -7.11 3.25
C SER A 70 21.66 -6.51 1.97
N ILE A 71 21.19 -5.34 1.55
CA ILE A 71 21.66 -4.63 0.36
C ILE A 71 22.87 -3.74 0.72
N ASP A 72 23.63 -3.33 -0.30
CA ASP A 72 24.81 -2.47 -0.13
C ASP A 72 24.44 -1.06 0.36
N GLU A 73 25.42 -0.36 0.93
CA GLU A 73 25.24 0.99 1.50
C GLU A 73 24.75 2.00 0.47
N ALA A 74 25.24 1.93 -0.77
CA ALA A 74 24.81 2.84 -1.84
C ALA A 74 23.32 2.66 -2.15
N ALA A 75 22.86 1.41 -2.26
CA ALA A 75 21.44 1.11 -2.42
C ALA A 75 20.63 1.56 -1.20
N GLN A 76 21.11 1.32 0.03
CA GLN A 76 20.43 1.79 1.25
C GLN A 76 20.27 3.31 1.26
N GLU A 77 21.31 4.08 0.93
CA GLU A 77 21.22 5.53 0.83
C GLU A 77 20.25 5.98 -0.27
N ALA A 78 20.21 5.27 -1.41
CA ALA A 78 19.23 5.54 -2.45
C ALA A 78 17.79 5.37 -1.94
N HIS A 79 17.50 4.29 -1.22
CA HIS A 79 16.17 4.06 -0.63
C HIS A 79 15.79 5.13 0.39
N LYS A 80 16.70 5.51 1.29
CA LYS A 80 16.46 6.54 2.31
C LYS A 80 16.24 7.92 1.68
N TRP A 81 17.09 8.30 0.73
CA TRP A 81 16.98 9.58 0.02
C TRP A 81 15.68 9.67 -0.77
N ALA A 82 15.33 8.61 -1.49
CA ALA A 82 14.08 8.53 -2.25
C ALA A 82 12.85 8.56 -1.34
N TRP A 83 12.91 7.91 -0.18
CA TRP A 83 11.84 7.96 0.81
C TRP A 83 11.62 9.39 1.33
N TYR A 84 12.71 10.07 1.73
CA TYR A 84 12.60 11.43 2.24
C TYR A 84 12.07 12.40 1.17
N TRP A 85 12.72 12.49 0.02
CA TRP A 85 12.36 13.48 -1.01
C TRP A 85 11.11 13.10 -1.78
N GLY A 86 11.02 11.84 -2.19
CA GLY A 86 9.88 11.34 -2.95
C GLY A 86 8.61 11.21 -2.10
N GLY A 87 8.75 10.69 -0.87
CA GLY A 87 7.64 10.61 0.07
C GLY A 87 7.15 11.98 0.53
N SER A 88 8.05 12.87 0.95
CA SER A 88 7.66 14.24 1.37
C SER A 88 7.14 15.06 0.21
N GLY A 89 7.73 14.94 -0.99
CA GLY A 89 7.24 15.60 -2.20
C GLY A 89 5.85 15.12 -2.59
N GLY A 90 5.61 13.80 -2.57
CA GLY A 90 4.28 13.23 -2.80
C GLY A 90 3.26 13.72 -1.77
N MET A 91 3.62 13.75 -0.48
CA MET A 91 2.76 14.31 0.57
C MET A 91 2.49 15.81 0.39
N ALA A 92 3.47 16.60 -0.06
CA ALA A 92 3.27 18.03 -0.30
C ALA A 92 2.26 18.28 -1.41
N VAL A 93 2.36 17.55 -2.53
CA VAL A 93 1.37 17.60 -3.62
C VAL A 93 0.00 17.14 -3.12
N GLY A 94 -0.05 16.04 -2.36
CA GLY A 94 -1.28 15.55 -1.75
C GLY A 94 -1.90 16.56 -0.78
N GLY A 95 -1.08 17.30 -0.03
CA GLY A 95 -1.51 18.36 0.87
C GLY A 95 -2.21 19.50 0.14
N VAL A 96 -1.71 19.88 -1.04
CA VAL A 96 -2.41 20.84 -1.92
C VAL A 96 -3.79 20.32 -2.29
N LEU A 97 -3.91 19.04 -2.67
CA LEU A 97 -5.20 18.43 -3.00
C LEU A 97 -6.15 18.39 -1.80
N VAL A 98 -5.65 18.12 -0.60
CA VAL A 98 -6.44 18.17 0.65
C VAL A 98 -6.96 19.58 0.93
N ILE A 99 -6.11 20.60 0.78
CA ILE A 99 -6.52 22.01 0.94
C ILE A 99 -7.60 22.35 -0.08
N MET A 100 -7.38 22.03 -1.35
CA MET A 100 -8.37 22.28 -2.42
C MET A 100 -9.70 21.58 -2.13
N ALA A 101 -9.68 20.34 -1.64
CA ALA A 101 -10.88 19.57 -1.31
C ALA A 101 -11.66 20.14 -0.10
N SER A 102 -11.02 20.94 0.75
CA SER A 102 -11.67 21.60 1.89
C SER A 102 -12.41 22.90 1.55
N LEU A 103 -12.22 23.43 0.34
CA LEU A 103 -12.84 24.66 -0.11
C LEU A 103 -14.30 24.42 -0.53
N PRO A 104 -15.24 25.36 -0.29
CA PRO A 104 -16.64 25.22 -0.72
C PRO A 104 -16.81 24.96 -2.22
N GLN A 105 -15.91 25.51 -3.04
CA GLN A 105 -15.89 25.36 -4.50
C GLN A 105 -15.67 23.90 -4.93
N ALA A 106 -15.04 23.08 -4.09
CA ALA A 106 -14.83 21.66 -4.37
C ALA A 106 -16.15 20.88 -4.50
N ALA A 107 -17.27 21.40 -3.96
CA ALA A 107 -18.59 20.81 -4.13
C ALA A 107 -19.04 20.71 -5.61
N ALA A 108 -18.42 21.47 -6.52
CA ALA A 108 -18.69 21.37 -7.96
C ALA A 108 -18.02 20.15 -8.62
N ILE A 109 -17.07 19.48 -7.93
CA ILE A 109 -16.29 18.37 -8.47
C ILE A 109 -16.68 17.09 -7.72
N HIS A 110 -17.29 16.15 -8.43
CA HIS A 110 -17.61 14.82 -7.91
C HIS A 110 -16.63 13.79 -8.45
N ILE A 111 -15.72 13.34 -7.59
CA ILE A 111 -14.83 12.21 -7.88
C ILE A 111 -15.51 10.96 -7.31
N PRO A 112 -15.80 9.92 -8.10
CA PRO A 112 -16.37 8.68 -7.59
C PRO A 112 -15.35 7.93 -6.72
N ALA A 113 -15.82 7.20 -5.70
CA ALA A 113 -14.97 6.28 -4.97
C ALA A 113 -14.53 5.15 -5.90
N TRP A 114 -13.23 4.87 -5.97
CA TRP A 114 -12.67 4.01 -7.01
C TRP A 114 -12.75 2.50 -6.70
N TYR A 115 -12.79 2.15 -5.40
CA TYR A 115 -12.60 0.77 -4.93
C TYR A 115 -13.89 0.03 -4.58
N SER A 116 -15.04 0.65 -4.81
CA SER A 116 -16.35 0.05 -4.55
C SER A 116 -17.43 0.88 -5.20
N GLU A 117 -18.57 0.28 -5.55
CA GLU A 117 -19.80 0.99 -5.91
C GLU A 117 -20.43 1.76 -4.72
N ARG A 118 -19.69 1.90 -3.61
CA ARG A 118 -20.11 2.62 -2.41
C ARG A 118 -19.76 4.10 -2.52
N SER A 119 -20.65 4.94 -1.98
CA SER A 119 -20.50 6.41 -1.91
C SER A 119 -20.56 6.93 -0.47
N ASP A 120 -20.26 6.09 0.52
CA ASP A 120 -20.23 6.49 1.92
C ASP A 120 -18.86 7.11 2.31
N PRO A 121 -18.78 7.87 3.43
CA PRO A 121 -17.56 8.53 3.85
C PRO A 121 -16.33 7.61 3.98
N ALA A 122 -16.50 6.34 4.38
CA ALA A 122 -15.39 5.42 4.52
C ALA A 122 -14.83 4.98 3.15
N ALA A 123 -15.69 4.84 2.13
CA ALA A 123 -15.26 4.55 0.77
C ALA A 123 -14.44 5.71 0.15
N TYR A 124 -14.83 6.95 0.43
CA TYR A 124 -14.06 8.13 0.03
C TYR A 124 -12.74 8.24 0.79
N ALA A 125 -12.73 7.97 2.10
CA ALA A 125 -11.51 7.93 2.89
C ALA A 125 -10.51 6.89 2.36
N ALA A 126 -10.98 5.68 2.02
CA ALA A 126 -10.15 4.64 1.43
C ALA A 126 -9.60 5.05 0.05
N THR A 127 -10.43 5.70 -0.78
CA THR A 127 -10.02 6.22 -2.10
C THR A 127 -8.92 7.28 -1.94
N GLY A 128 -9.10 8.24 -1.03
CA GLY A 128 -8.10 9.26 -0.74
C GLY A 128 -6.80 8.69 -0.18
N ALA A 129 -6.89 7.73 0.75
CA ALA A 129 -5.72 7.05 1.30
C ALA A 129 -4.93 6.30 0.21
N PHE A 130 -5.62 5.59 -0.69
CA PHE A 130 -4.97 4.90 -1.80
C PHE A 130 -4.34 5.87 -2.80
N ALA A 131 -5.02 6.97 -3.14
CA ALA A 131 -4.48 8.00 -4.01
C ALA A 131 -3.22 8.64 -3.41
N MET A 132 -3.22 8.92 -2.11
CA MET A 132 -2.06 9.44 -1.39
C MET A 132 -0.89 8.45 -1.41
N LEU A 133 -1.14 7.18 -1.09
CA LEU A 133 -0.12 6.13 -1.16
C LEU A 133 0.50 6.04 -2.56
N THR A 134 -0.34 6.07 -3.61
CA THR A 134 0.11 6.05 -5.00
C THR A 134 0.98 7.25 -5.31
N LEU A 135 0.57 8.45 -4.90
CA LEU A 135 1.32 9.68 -5.12
C LEU A 135 2.70 9.65 -4.42
N MET A 136 2.75 9.14 -3.19
CA MET A 136 4.00 8.91 -2.46
C MET A 136 4.90 7.89 -3.16
N LEU A 137 4.35 6.81 -3.71
CA LEU A 137 5.10 5.80 -4.46
C LEU A 137 5.62 6.33 -5.81
N ILE A 138 4.85 7.17 -6.50
CA ILE A 138 5.31 7.86 -7.72
C ILE A 138 6.47 8.80 -7.37
N GLY A 139 6.29 9.66 -6.35
CA GLY A 139 7.33 10.57 -5.88
C GLY A 139 8.59 9.81 -5.48
N TYR A 140 8.43 8.71 -4.73
CA TYR A 140 9.49 7.79 -4.37
C TYR A 140 10.24 7.26 -5.60
N GLY A 141 9.52 6.75 -6.61
CA GLY A 141 10.11 6.20 -7.83
C GLY A 141 10.89 7.24 -8.63
N VAL A 142 10.35 8.46 -8.75
CA VAL A 142 11.02 9.59 -9.42
C VAL A 142 12.30 9.97 -8.68
N ALA A 143 12.23 10.15 -7.36
CA ALA A 143 13.38 10.50 -6.54
C ALA A 143 14.45 9.39 -6.60
N TRP A 144 14.05 8.13 -6.49
CA TRP A 144 14.96 7.00 -6.61
C TRP A 144 15.67 6.98 -7.97
N ALA A 145 14.95 7.15 -9.07
CA ALA A 145 15.54 7.19 -10.41
C ALA A 145 16.50 8.38 -10.56
N TRP A 146 16.13 9.56 -10.05
CA TRP A 146 16.96 10.76 -10.05
C TRP A 146 18.28 10.56 -9.30
N TRP A 147 18.25 9.89 -8.14
CA TRP A 147 19.43 9.60 -7.33
C TRP A 147 20.52 8.84 -8.11
N TRP A 148 20.10 7.89 -8.96
CA TRP A 148 21.01 7.12 -9.81
C TRP A 148 21.48 7.91 -11.01
N LEU A 149 20.60 8.69 -11.66
CA LEU A 149 20.96 9.50 -12.82
C LEU A 149 21.99 10.58 -12.46
N GLY A 150 21.89 11.19 -11.28
CA GLY A 150 22.83 12.21 -10.81
C GLY A 150 24.20 11.69 -10.38
N ARG A 151 24.42 10.37 -10.37
CA ARG A 151 25.70 9.73 -10.02
C ARG A 151 26.27 8.86 -11.16
N ARG A 152 25.74 9.05 -12.38
CA ARG A 152 26.37 8.60 -13.62
C ARG A 152 27.31 9.68 -14.13
#